data_AF-A0A4R4PXA6-F1
#
_entry.id   AF-A0A4R4PXA6-F1
#
_cell.length_a   1.000
_cell.length_b   1.000
_cell.length_c   1.000
_cell.angle_alpha   90.00
_cell.angle_beta   90.00
_cell.angle_gamma   90.00
#
_symmetry.space_group_name_H-M   'P 1'
#
loop_
_entity.id
_entity.type
_entity.pdbx_description
1 polymer ?
#
loop_
_entity_poly.entity_id
_entity_poly.type
_entity_poly.pdbx_seq_one_letter_code
_entity_poly.pdbx_strand_id
1 'polypeptide(L)'
;MIVRIMGEGQWQLADDKLDQLNAVDGDLEKAVSAGDEDGFRTAFAALLDFVRSGEKVPDEVLHDSDAILPPSDSSLAEMRELISGDGLIAG
;
A
#
# COMPACT_ATOMS: atom_id res chain seq x y z
N MET A 1 -4.74 -9.26 8.29
CA MET A 1 -3.67 -8.23 8.43
C MET A 1 -4.22 -6.81 8.57
N ILE A 2 -3.47 -5.89 9.18
CA ILE A 2 -3.83 -4.46 9.31
C ILE A 2 -2.92 -3.61 8.41
N VAL A 3 -3.51 -2.81 7.53
CA VAL A 3 -2.79 -1.90 6.64
C VAL A 3 -3.18 -0.46 6.96
N ARG A 4 -2.20 0.43 7.11
CA ARG A 4 -2.42 1.85 7.36
C ARG A 4 -2.15 2.64 6.09
N ILE A 5 -3.06 3.56 5.73
CA ILE A 5 -2.78 4.58 4.71
C ILE A 5 -2.56 5.91 5.44
N MET A 6 -1.38 6.49 5.26
CA MET A 6 -1.00 7.73 5.91
C MET A 6 -1.97 8.86 5.56
N GLY A 7 -2.57 9.48 6.58
CA GLY A 7 -3.54 10.56 6.42
C GLY A 7 -4.99 10.10 6.22
N GLU A 8 -5.25 8.81 6.02
CA GLU A 8 -6.62 8.31 5.81
C GLU A 8 -7.10 7.32 6.90
N GLY A 9 -6.21 6.54 7.51
CA GLY A 9 -6.55 5.64 8.63
C GLY A 9 -6.00 4.22 8.51
N GLN A 10 -6.73 3.25 9.07
CA GLN A 10 -6.38 1.83 9.08
C GLN A 10 -7.48 0.97 8.46
N TRP A 11 -7.08 -0.10 7.80
CA TRP A 11 -7.96 -1.10 7.20
C TRP A 11 -7.54 -2.49 7.61
N GLN A 12 -8.53 -3.33 7.90
CA GLN A 12 -8.35 -4.74 8.13
C GLN A 12 -8.64 -5.50 6.84
N LEU A 13 -7.62 -6.22 6.37
CA LEU A 13 -7.73 -7.15 5.26
C LEU A 13 -7.77 -8.59 5.79
N ALA A 14 -8.70 -9.38 5.24
CA ALA A 14 -8.76 -10.81 5.51
C ALA A 14 -7.51 -11.51 4.96
N ASP A 15 -7.04 -12.56 5.61
CA ASP A 15 -5.77 -13.21 5.25
C ASP A 15 -5.82 -13.88 3.85
N ASP A 16 -7.01 -14.25 3.37
CA ASP A 16 -7.25 -14.74 2.00
C ASP A 16 -6.94 -13.67 0.92
N LYS A 17 -6.82 -12.40 1.33
CA LYS A 17 -6.46 -11.27 0.46
C LYS A 17 -4.95 -11.10 0.27
N LEU A 18 -4.11 -11.85 1.00
CA LEU A 18 -2.66 -11.76 0.90
C LEU A 18 -2.14 -12.04 -0.51
N ASP A 19 -2.65 -13.06 -1.20
CA ASP A 19 -2.22 -13.39 -2.55
C ASP A 19 -2.51 -12.24 -3.54
N GLN A 20 -3.69 -11.64 -3.43
CA GLN A 20 -4.07 -10.49 -4.25
C GLN A 20 -3.25 -9.24 -3.90
N LEU A 21 -2.96 -9.02 -2.61
CA LEU A 21 -2.13 -7.91 -2.16
C LEU A 21 -0.72 -8.02 -2.74
N ASN A 22 -0.08 -9.20 -2.62
CA ASN A 22 1.24 -9.47 -3.16
C ASN A 22 1.30 -9.25 -4.68
N ALA A 23 0.23 -9.60 -5.41
CA ALA A 23 0.17 -9.38 -6.84
C ALA A 23 0.19 -7.87 -7.18
N VAL A 24 -0.66 -7.08 -6.53
CA VAL A 24 -0.75 -5.63 -6.77
C VAL A 24 0.51 -4.90 -6.30
N ASP A 25 1.09 -5.32 -5.18
CA ASP A 25 2.36 -4.81 -4.67
C ASP A 25 3.52 -5.09 -5.65
N GLY A 26 3.60 -6.32 -6.18
CA GLY A 26 4.62 -6.67 -7.16
C GLY A 26 4.51 -5.90 -8.49
N ASP A 27 3.30 -5.54 -8.93
CA ASP A 27 3.11 -4.64 -10.08
C ASP A 27 3.55 -3.20 -9.76
N LEU A 28 3.28 -2.72 -8.54
CA LEU A 28 3.75 -1.42 -8.07
C LEU A 28 5.27 -1.37 -8.02
N GLU A 29 5.92 -2.35 -7.41
CA GLU A 29 7.39 -2.44 -7.33
C GLU A 29 8.04 -2.43 -8.71
N LYS A 30 7.48 -3.18 -9.67
CA LYS A 30 7.97 -3.19 -11.06
C LYS A 30 7.87 -1.83 -11.70
N ALA A 31 6.73 -1.15 -11.56
CA ALA A 31 6.53 0.18 -12.12
C ALA A 31 7.51 1.20 -11.50
N VAL A 32 7.71 1.12 -10.18
CA VAL A 32 8.65 1.98 -9.45
C VAL A 32 10.09 1.74 -9.88
N SER A 33 10.50 0.47 -9.99
CA SER A 33 11.84 0.09 -10.42
C SER A 33 12.12 0.46 -11.89
N ALA A 34 11.12 0.30 -12.76
CA ALA A 34 11.19 0.71 -14.16
C ALA A 34 11.17 2.24 -14.37
N GLY A 35 10.76 3.00 -13.34
CA GLY A 35 10.55 4.44 -13.47
C GLY A 35 9.33 4.78 -14.34
N ASP A 36 8.35 3.88 -14.43
CA ASP A 36 7.14 4.06 -15.21
C ASP A 36 6.09 4.82 -14.39
N GLU A 37 5.98 6.14 -14.61
CA GLU A 37 5.04 6.99 -13.88
C GLU A 37 3.57 6.63 -14.11
N ASP A 38 3.19 6.21 -15.32
CA ASP A 38 1.81 5.89 -15.66
C ASP A 38 1.42 4.53 -15.06
N GLY A 39 2.32 3.55 -15.19
CA GLY A 39 2.20 2.27 -14.52
C GLY A 39 2.17 2.39 -13.00
N PHE A 40 3.01 3.26 -12.43
CA PHE A 40 3.03 3.54 -10.99
C PHE A 40 1.70 4.11 -10.52
N ARG A 41 1.18 5.15 -11.17
CA ARG A 41 -0.11 5.74 -10.78
C ARG A 41 -1.24 4.72 -10.83
N THR A 42 -1.25 3.88 -11.86
CA THR A 42 -2.26 2.83 -12.04
C THR A 42 -2.14 1.77 -10.94
N ALA A 43 -0.94 1.22 -10.72
CA ALA A 43 -0.70 0.19 -9.72
C ALA A 43 -0.91 0.70 -8.29
N PHE A 44 -0.47 1.93 -8.00
CA PHE A 44 -0.61 2.54 -6.68
C PHE A 44 -2.08 2.83 -6.36
N ALA A 45 -2.83 3.36 -7.32
CA ALA A 45 -4.27 3.53 -7.15
C ALA A 45 -4.99 2.19 -6.91
N ALA A 46 -4.60 1.14 -7.63
CA ALA A 46 -5.15 -0.21 -7.43
C ALA A 46 -4.80 -0.77 -6.04
N LEU A 47 -3.57 -0.54 -5.54
CA LEU A 47 -3.16 -0.97 -4.20
C LEU A 47 -3.99 -0.28 -3.12
N LEU A 48 -4.15 1.04 -3.23
CA LEU A 48 -4.95 1.83 -2.29
C LEU A 48 -6.43 1.43 -2.32
N ASP A 49 -7.00 1.23 -3.51
CA ASP A 49 -8.38 0.78 -3.67
C ASP A 49 -8.59 -0.61 -3.06
N PHE A 50 -7.62 -1.51 -3.27
CA PHE A 50 -7.64 -2.84 -2.67
C PHE A 50 -7.65 -2.79 -1.13
N VAL A 51 -6.80 -1.95 -0.53
CA VAL A 51 -6.79 -1.74 0.92
C VAL A 51 -8.11 -1.14 1.39
N ARG A 52 -8.65 -0.15 0.68
CA ARG A 52 -9.93 0.50 0.98
C ARG A 52 -11.14 -0.43 0.84
N SER A 53 -11.04 -1.49 0.03
CA SER A 53 -12.04 -2.56 -0.06
C SER A 53 -12.09 -3.44 1.20
N GLY A 54 -11.11 -3.32 2.10
CA GLY A 54 -11.11 -3.99 3.40
C GLY A 54 -12.14 -3.41 4.38
N GLU A 55 -12.13 -3.94 5.59
CA GLU A 55 -12.94 -3.39 6.68
C GLU A 55 -12.22 -2.17 7.28
N LYS A 56 -12.87 -1.00 7.26
CA LYS A 56 -12.30 0.20 7.86
C LYS A 56 -12.25 0.05 9.38
N VAL A 57 -11.07 0.23 9.96
CA VAL A 57 -10.87 0.20 11.40
C VAL A 57 -11.27 1.57 11.99
N PRO A 58 -11.99 1.60 13.12
CA PRO A 58 -12.36 2.85 13.79
C PRO A 58 -11.12 3.64 14.23
N ASP A 59 -11.16 4.96 14.06
CA ASP A 59 -10.02 5.85 14.36
C ASP A 59 -9.65 5.87 15.87
N GLU A 60 -10.59 5.46 16.72
CA GLU A 60 -10.43 5.29 18.17
C GLU A 60 -9.67 4.02 18.57
N VAL A 61 -9.50 3.06 17.64
CA VAL A 61 -8.79 1.81 17.85
C VAL A 61 -7.49 1.81 17.06
N LEU A 62 -6.36 1.92 17.76
CA LEU A 62 -5.03 1.84 17.16
C LEU A 62 -4.51 0.41 17.25
N HIS A 63 -4.39 -0.24 16.10
CA HIS A 63 -3.67 -1.51 15.97
C HIS A 63 -2.25 -1.27 15.45
N ASP A 64 -1.31 -2.14 15.83
CA ASP A 64 -0.04 -2.27 15.13
C ASP A 64 -0.32 -2.58 13.65
N SER A 65 0.30 -1.81 12.76
CA SER A 65 0.09 -1.93 11.31
C SER A 65 1.15 -2.87 10.76
N ASP A 66 0.70 -3.88 10.04
CA ASP A 66 1.53 -4.86 9.32
C ASP A 66 2.21 -4.17 8.12
N ALA A 67 1.46 -3.28 7.46
CA ALA A 67 1.96 -2.45 6.37
C ALA A 67 1.53 -0.98 6.53
N ILE A 68 2.37 -0.08 6.02
CA ILE A 68 2.10 1.36 6.03
C ILE A 68 2.29 1.90 4.61
N LEU A 69 1.18 2.29 3.99
CA LEU A 69 1.14 2.92 2.70
C LEU A 69 1.21 4.45 2.81
N PRO A 70 1.96 5.11 1.92
CA PRO A 70 2.03 6.55 1.86
C PRO A 70 0.71 7.14 1.34
N PRO A 71 0.50 8.47 1.45
CA PRO A 71 -0.75 9.10 0.98
C PRO A 71 -0.96 8.90 -0.52
N SER A 72 -2.22 8.94 -0.97
CA SER A 72 -2.57 8.74 -2.37
C SER A 72 -1.98 9.76 -3.36
N ASP A 73 -1.51 10.90 -2.85
CA ASP A 73 -0.85 11.94 -3.64
C ASP A 73 0.68 11.75 -3.74
N SER A 74 1.21 10.65 -3.18
CA SER A 74 2.64 10.35 -3.24
C SER A 74 3.14 10.18 -4.67
N SER A 75 4.29 10.80 -4.93
CA SER A 75 4.96 10.75 -6.22
C SER A 75 5.82 9.50 -6.35
N LEU A 76 6.10 9.10 -7.60
CA LEU A 76 7.00 7.99 -7.93
C LEU A 76 8.37 8.12 -7.25
N ALA A 77 8.93 9.33 -7.20
CA ALA A 77 10.21 9.60 -6.56
C ALA A 77 10.19 9.26 -5.06
N GLU A 78 9.20 9.78 -4.33
CA GLU A 78 8.98 9.48 -2.91
C GLU A 78 8.77 7.98 -2.68
N MET A 79 8.00 7.33 -3.55
CA MET A 79 7.74 5.90 -3.46
C MET A 79 9.02 5.07 -3.62
N ARG A 80 9.89 5.49 -4.53
CA ARG A 80 11.17 4.83 -4.81
C ARG A 80 12.13 4.93 -3.63
N GLU A 81 12.12 6.05 -2.91
CA GLU A 81 12.91 6.21 -1.68
C GLU A 81 12.39 5.31 -0.56
N LEU A 82 11.06 5.17 -0.43
CA LEU A 82 10.43 4.30 0.56
C LEU A 82 10.70 2.80 0.29
N ILE A 83 10.52 2.34 -0.95
CA ILE A 83 10.73 0.94 -1.32
C ILE A 83 12.21 0.54 -1.21
N SER A 84 13.15 1.45 -1.49
CA SER A 84 14.59 1.16 -1.38
C SER A 84 15.10 1.07 0.06
N GLY A 85 14.31 1.49 1.05
CA GLY A 85 14.73 1.56 2.46
C GLY A 85 14.39 0.32 3.30
N ASP A 86 13.17 -0.20 3.20
CA ASP A 86 12.66 -1.34 4.00
C ASP A 86 11.39 -2.00 3.40
N GLY A 87 11.02 -1.68 2.16
CA GLY A 87 9.76 -2.13 1.56
C GLY A 87 8.51 -1.44 2.15
N LEU A 88 7.39 -1.51 1.41
CA LEU A 88 6.08 -0.98 1.84
C LEU A 88 5.36 -1.90 2.84
N ILE A 89 5.66 -3.19 2.74
CA ILE A 89 5.09 -4.26 3.53
C ILE A 89 6.23 -4.80 4.38
N ALA A 90 6.22 -4.49 5.68
CA ALA A 90 7.12 -5.14 6.60
C ALA A 90 6.64 -6.60 6.75
N GLY A 91 7.50 -7.56 6.39
CA GLY A 91 7.16 -8.98 6.38
C GLY A 91 6.85 -9.59 7.74
#